data_AF-A0A1B1CHM6-F1
#
_entry.id   AF-A0A1B1CHM6-F1
#
_cell.length_a   1.000
_cell.length_b   1.000
_cell.length_c   1.000
_cell.angle_alpha   90.00
_cell.angle_beta   90.00
_cell.angle_gamma   90.00
#
_symmetry.space_group_name_H-M   'P 1'
#
loop_
_entity.id
_entity.type
_entity.pdbx_description
1 polymer ?
#
loop_
_entity_poly.entity_id
_entity_poly.type
_entity_poly.pdbx_seq_one_letter_code
_entity_poly.pdbx_strand_id
1 'polypeptide(L)'
;MSEMMLATLSNIRTVEDMVAAFRDEEHCRRLLEGMVWPNGRVCPACGYKRSIAIAGRDVGKRRARPGLFQCSSGDCRFQFTVTTHTPLHATKLPLSVWLKAMWLLLQSDKGLSSVRLAETLGVSQPTAWRIGHALRLMVARENMLDGTVEIDHFYLGGGPRKHPDDPSLGRGRKGQAKTLKTPVLAIVQRPADVSPGSAAGDARAAVVTGLSLRAAVGAIAPQVKLQAHLMSDEAKAFMAIGESFAAHETVNHTSREYVRDTVHVNSVEGFNARVRRTIAGVFHHISPALADLYFHEMGFRWSQRIVTGQAVRKSRNGRESMKTLWKRVPPSLQLLQVFRAATGRQMRRSPHGGIIIKSAVAVFG
;
A
#
# COMPACT_ATOMS: atom_id res chain seq x y z
N MET A 1 -16.93 13.38 -8.76
CA MET A 1 -15.96 14.09 -7.88
C MET A 1 -16.06 15.58 -8.16
N SER A 2 -16.21 16.44 -7.14
CA SER A 2 -16.31 17.89 -7.37
C SER A 2 -14.92 18.49 -7.67
N GLU A 3 -14.80 19.30 -8.72
CA GLU A 3 -13.59 20.04 -9.08
C GLU A 3 -13.04 20.87 -7.91
N MET A 4 -13.94 21.42 -7.09
CA MET A 4 -13.62 22.18 -5.88
C MET A 4 -12.80 21.36 -4.87
N MET A 5 -13.07 20.06 -4.72
CA MET A 5 -12.32 19.19 -3.81
C MET A 5 -10.90 18.92 -4.33
N LEU A 6 -10.76 18.66 -5.63
CA LEU A 6 -9.45 18.47 -6.26
C LEU A 6 -8.60 19.73 -6.14
N ALA A 7 -9.20 20.90 -6.36
CA ALA A 7 -8.54 22.19 -6.16
C ALA A 7 -8.10 22.37 -4.70
N THR A 8 -8.99 22.10 -3.74
CA THR A 8 -8.69 22.17 -2.30
C THR A 8 -7.49 21.29 -1.93
N LEU A 9 -7.50 20.02 -2.33
CA LEU A 9 -6.41 19.09 -2.03
C LEU A 9 -5.10 19.50 -2.73
N SER A 10 -5.16 19.99 -3.97
CA SER A 10 -3.98 20.42 -4.73
C SER A 10 -3.22 21.58 -4.09
N ASN A 11 -3.90 22.35 -3.22
CA ASN A 11 -3.32 23.47 -2.48
C ASN A 11 -2.65 23.04 -1.17
N ILE A 12 -2.86 21.81 -0.69
CA ILE A 12 -2.23 21.31 0.54
C ILE A 12 -0.85 20.73 0.24
N ARG A 13 0.16 21.59 0.12
CA ARG A 13 1.51 21.20 -0.31
C ARG A 13 2.52 21.15 0.83
N THR A 14 2.36 22.02 1.81
CA THR A 14 3.27 22.17 2.94
C THR A 14 2.62 21.71 4.25
N VAL A 15 3.43 21.65 5.32
CA VAL A 15 2.95 21.35 6.67
C VAL A 15 1.98 22.44 7.14
N GLU A 16 2.25 23.71 6.82
CA GLU A 16 1.39 24.83 7.19
C GLU A 16 0.02 24.74 6.51
N ASP A 17 0.01 24.49 5.18
CA ASP A 17 -1.25 24.29 4.43
C ASP A 17 -2.07 23.15 5.04
N MET A 18 -1.40 22.06 5.41
CA MET A 18 -2.03 20.89 6.01
C MET A 18 -2.63 21.20 7.39
N VAL A 19 -1.92 21.95 8.23
CA VAL A 19 -2.42 22.37 9.54
C VAL A 19 -3.64 23.28 9.40
N ALA A 20 -3.60 24.21 8.43
CA ALA A 20 -4.71 25.10 8.14
C ALA A 20 -5.93 24.34 7.59
N ALA A 21 -5.73 23.49 6.60
CA ALA A 21 -6.80 22.73 5.94
C ALA A 21 -7.50 21.74 6.88
N PHE A 22 -6.77 21.12 7.80
CA PHE A 22 -7.32 20.12 8.73
C PHE A 22 -7.53 20.69 10.14
N ARG A 23 -7.86 21.97 10.26
CA ARG A 23 -8.16 22.60 11.56
C ARG A 23 -9.56 22.31 12.06
N ASP A 24 -10.56 22.39 11.18
CA ASP A 24 -11.98 22.29 11.53
C ASP A 24 -12.51 20.87 11.32
N GLU A 25 -13.20 20.32 12.32
CA GLU A 25 -13.73 18.95 12.28
C GLU A 25 -14.85 18.78 11.25
N GLU A 26 -15.68 19.81 11.06
CA GLU A 26 -16.78 19.74 10.10
C GLU A 26 -16.26 19.73 8.65
N HIS A 27 -15.25 20.56 8.37
CA HIS A 27 -14.51 20.58 7.12
C HIS A 27 -13.81 19.24 6.88
N CYS A 28 -13.11 18.69 7.87
CA CYS A 28 -12.46 17.38 7.78
C CYS A 28 -13.48 16.27 7.45
N ARG A 29 -14.67 16.31 8.05
CA ARG A 29 -15.76 15.38 7.74
C ARG A 29 -16.22 15.51 6.28
N ARG A 30 -16.47 16.73 5.80
CA ARG A 30 -16.89 16.98 4.40
C ARG A 30 -15.82 16.53 3.40
N LEU A 31 -14.54 16.78 3.67
CA LEU A 31 -13.44 16.28 2.85
C LEU A 31 -13.44 14.75 2.84
N LEU A 32 -13.53 14.11 4.00
CA LEU A 32 -13.56 12.65 4.10
C LEU A 32 -14.75 12.07 3.33
N GLU A 33 -15.94 12.68 3.42
CA GLU A 33 -17.12 12.29 2.64
C GLU A 33 -16.88 12.37 1.14
N GLY A 34 -16.25 13.45 0.67
CA GLY A 34 -15.89 13.60 -0.74
C GLY A 34 -14.85 12.60 -1.23
N MET A 35 -13.89 12.20 -0.38
CA MET A 35 -12.85 11.24 -0.74
C MET A 35 -13.35 9.79 -0.70
N VAL A 36 -14.21 9.44 0.27
CA VAL A 36 -14.78 8.07 0.39
C VAL A 36 -15.93 7.85 -0.60
N TRP A 37 -16.72 8.88 -0.88
CA TRP A 37 -17.88 8.82 -1.76
C TRP A 37 -17.79 9.80 -2.94
N PRO A 38 -16.77 9.68 -3.82
CA PRO A 38 -16.54 10.65 -4.90
C PRO A 38 -17.68 10.69 -5.93
N ASN A 39 -18.50 9.65 -5.99
CA ASN A 39 -19.62 9.47 -6.92
C ASN A 39 -20.97 9.38 -6.18
N GLY A 40 -21.04 9.85 -4.93
CA GLY A 40 -22.23 9.80 -4.10
C GLY A 40 -22.20 8.68 -3.06
N ARG A 41 -23.05 8.81 -2.05
CA ARG A 41 -23.08 7.95 -0.86
C ARG A 41 -23.52 6.53 -1.23
N VAL A 42 -22.81 5.55 -0.69
CA VAL A 42 -23.17 4.13 -0.82
C VAL A 42 -23.34 3.55 0.58
N CYS A 43 -24.47 2.88 0.82
CA CYS A 43 -24.70 2.21 2.10
C CYS A 43 -23.68 1.08 2.30
N PRO A 44 -22.87 1.10 3.37
CA PRO A 44 -21.82 0.11 3.57
C PRO A 44 -22.33 -1.27 4.00
N ALA A 45 -23.64 -1.43 4.21
CA ALA A 45 -24.26 -2.70 4.58
C ALA A 45 -24.88 -3.44 3.38
N CYS A 46 -25.57 -2.71 2.48
CA CYS A 46 -26.31 -3.31 1.36
C CYS A 46 -25.94 -2.76 -0.03
N GLY A 47 -25.06 -1.76 -0.12
CA GLY A 47 -24.67 -1.15 -1.40
C GLY A 47 -25.68 -0.18 -2.02
N TYR A 48 -26.81 0.07 -1.36
CA TYR A 48 -27.82 0.98 -1.89
C TYR A 48 -27.30 2.43 -1.96
N LYS A 49 -27.57 3.10 -3.08
CA LYS A 49 -26.99 4.42 -3.43
C LYS A 49 -27.80 5.62 -2.93
N ARG A 50 -28.99 5.39 -2.38
CA ARG A 50 -29.85 6.45 -1.82
C ARG A 50 -29.84 6.41 -0.30
N SER A 51 -29.60 7.57 0.30
CA SER A 51 -29.64 7.74 1.75
C SER A 51 -30.10 9.15 2.11
N ILE A 52 -30.79 9.23 3.25
CA ILE A 52 -31.32 10.47 3.82
C ILE A 52 -30.38 10.91 4.94
N ALA A 53 -30.00 12.20 4.94
CA ALA A 53 -29.26 12.79 6.05
C ALA A 53 -30.18 12.87 7.27
N ILE A 54 -29.75 12.31 8.40
CA ILE A 54 -30.45 12.48 9.66
C ILE A 54 -29.89 13.76 10.29
N ALA A 55 -30.54 14.88 10.01
CA ALA A 55 -30.25 16.12 10.72
C ALA A 55 -30.50 15.91 12.22
N GLY A 56 -29.61 16.46 13.05
CA GLY A 56 -29.93 16.63 14.46
C GLY A 56 -31.17 17.49 14.52
N ARG A 57 -32.29 16.96 15.02
CA ARG A 57 -33.41 17.84 15.39
C ARG A 57 -32.88 18.71 16.53
N ASP A 58 -32.73 20.01 16.27
CA ASP A 58 -32.07 20.99 17.15
C ASP A 58 -32.83 21.28 18.46
N VAL A 59 -33.75 20.41 18.87
CA VAL A 59 -34.53 20.55 20.11
C VAL A 59 -34.47 19.23 20.89
N GLY A 60 -33.65 19.18 21.94
CA GLY A 60 -33.67 18.14 22.98
C GLY A 60 -32.41 17.28 23.18
N LYS A 61 -32.47 16.36 24.16
CA LYS A 61 -31.36 15.49 24.64
C LYS A 61 -30.84 14.44 23.64
N ARG A 62 -31.34 14.40 22.39
CA ARG A 62 -30.97 13.41 21.37
C ARG A 62 -30.33 14.08 20.15
N ARG A 63 -29.10 14.59 20.31
CA ARG A 63 -28.29 15.09 19.19
C ARG A 63 -27.89 13.91 18.29
N ALA A 64 -28.35 13.92 17.02
CA ALA A 64 -27.82 12.99 16.02
C ALA A 64 -26.33 13.29 15.80
N ARG A 65 -25.54 12.24 15.52
CA ARG A 65 -24.11 12.42 15.22
C ARG A 65 -23.96 13.20 13.90
N PRO A 66 -23.08 14.21 13.81
CA PRO A 66 -22.84 14.90 12.54
C PRO A 66 -22.47 13.93 11.42
N GLY A 67 -23.06 14.12 10.23
CA GLY A 67 -22.85 13.23 9.08
C GLY A 67 -23.46 11.83 9.23
N LEU A 68 -24.52 11.70 10.04
CA LEU A 68 -25.30 10.46 10.11
C LEU A 68 -26.29 10.38 8.95
N PHE A 69 -26.23 9.28 8.21
CA PHE A 69 -27.13 8.97 7.11
C PHE A 69 -27.90 7.69 7.41
N GLN A 70 -29.12 7.61 6.89
CA GLN A 70 -29.91 6.39 6.90
C GLN A 70 -30.12 5.88 5.49
N CYS A 71 -29.88 4.59 5.28
CA CYS A 71 -30.16 3.92 4.02
C CYS A 71 -31.66 4.04 3.67
N SER A 72 -31.94 4.42 2.42
CA SER A 72 -33.32 4.56 1.93
C SER A 72 -33.93 3.24 1.45
N SER A 73 -33.17 2.13 1.44
CA SER A 73 -33.73 0.79 1.16
C SER A 73 -34.65 0.37 2.32
N GLY A 74 -35.85 -0.12 1.97
CA GLY A 74 -36.88 -0.56 2.91
C GLY A 74 -36.40 -1.69 3.82
N ASP A 75 -35.67 -2.66 3.25
CA ASP A 75 -35.19 -3.84 3.99
C ASP A 75 -33.95 -3.56 4.83
N CYS A 76 -33.18 -2.52 4.48
CA CYS A 76 -31.91 -2.24 5.14
C CYS A 76 -32.06 -1.23 6.27
N ARG A 77 -32.55 -0.01 5.96
CA ARG A 77 -32.68 1.15 6.89
C ARG A 77 -31.45 1.41 7.78
N PHE A 78 -30.28 0.88 7.43
CA PHE A 78 -29.07 0.93 8.23
C PHE A 78 -28.56 2.36 8.34
N GLN A 79 -28.17 2.75 9.55
CA GLN A 79 -27.59 4.06 9.82
C GLN A 79 -26.07 4.01 9.76
N PHE A 80 -25.46 4.96 9.06
CA PHE A 80 -24.02 4.98 8.83
C PHE A 80 -23.47 6.40 8.74
N THR A 81 -22.19 6.54 9.03
CA THR A 81 -21.40 7.74 8.75
C THR A 81 -20.33 7.38 7.72
N VAL A 82 -19.55 8.37 7.27
CA VAL A 82 -18.42 8.16 6.38
C VAL A 82 -17.35 7.21 6.92
N THR A 83 -17.25 7.05 8.24
CA THR A 83 -16.29 6.14 8.87
C THR A 83 -16.86 4.73 9.07
N THR A 84 -18.15 4.50 8.82
CA THR A 84 -18.77 3.18 9.01
C THR A 84 -18.17 2.15 8.03
N HIS A 85 -17.87 0.94 8.53
CA HIS A 85 -17.12 -0.11 7.80
C HIS A 85 -15.81 0.33 7.14
N THR A 86 -15.15 1.36 7.68
CA THR A 86 -13.78 1.75 7.31
C THR A 86 -12.80 1.44 8.43
N PRO A 87 -11.48 1.66 8.25
CA PRO A 87 -10.52 1.52 9.36
C PRO A 87 -10.72 2.56 10.47
N LEU A 88 -11.41 3.67 10.15
CA LEU A 88 -11.79 4.74 11.08
C LEU A 88 -13.11 4.41 11.81
N HIS A 89 -13.70 3.24 11.61
CA HIS A 89 -14.97 2.88 12.21
C HIS A 89 -14.94 2.97 13.74
N ALA A 90 -15.98 3.62 14.28
CA ALA A 90 -16.16 3.88 15.72
C ALA A 90 -14.97 4.62 16.37
N THR A 91 -14.21 5.39 15.58
CA THR A 91 -13.11 6.19 16.11
C THR A 91 -13.61 7.24 17.09
N LYS A 92 -12.83 7.46 18.15
CA LYS A 92 -13.00 8.57 19.11
C LYS A 92 -11.96 9.67 18.89
N LEU A 93 -10.99 9.41 18.03
CA LEU A 93 -9.96 10.37 17.67
C LEU A 93 -10.54 11.36 16.65
N PRO A 94 -10.30 12.68 16.81
CA PRO A 94 -10.79 13.70 15.87
C PRO A 94 -10.34 13.42 14.43
N LEU A 95 -11.20 13.74 13.45
CA LEU A 95 -10.90 13.52 12.03
C LEU A 95 -9.74 14.38 11.56
N SER A 96 -9.56 15.58 12.13
CA SER A 96 -8.38 16.41 11.91
C SER A 96 -7.10 15.65 12.20
N VAL A 97 -7.00 14.95 13.33
CA VAL A 97 -5.81 14.16 13.69
C VAL A 97 -5.60 13.02 12.69
N TRP A 98 -6.67 12.33 12.25
CA TRP A 98 -6.56 11.31 11.22
C TRP A 98 -6.00 11.86 9.91
N LEU A 99 -6.55 12.95 9.40
CA LEU A 99 -6.13 13.53 8.13
C LEU A 99 -4.70 14.08 8.19
N LYS A 100 -4.33 14.75 9.29
CA LYS A 100 -2.95 15.20 9.55
C LYS A 100 -1.98 14.02 9.56
N ALA A 101 -2.34 12.95 10.27
CA ALA A 101 -1.51 11.75 10.37
C ALA A 101 -1.33 11.05 9.01
N MET A 102 -2.41 10.90 8.24
CA MET A 102 -2.37 10.30 6.91
C MET A 102 -1.51 11.15 5.96
N TRP A 103 -1.70 12.47 5.97
CA TRP A 103 -0.87 13.38 5.17
C TRP A 103 0.61 13.27 5.52
N LEU A 104 0.98 13.22 6.81
CA LEU A 104 2.37 13.06 7.26
C LEU A 104 2.98 11.73 6.81
N LEU A 105 2.23 10.63 6.97
CA LEU A 105 2.66 9.30 6.50
C LEU A 105 2.89 9.30 4.99
N LEU A 106 1.96 9.89 4.24
CA LEU A 106 2.01 10.03 2.79
C LEU A 106 2.99 11.10 2.31
N GLN A 107 3.53 11.95 3.20
CA GLN A 107 4.56 12.94 2.89
C GLN A 107 5.98 12.38 3.03
N SER A 108 6.20 11.33 3.82
CA SER A 108 7.50 10.64 3.86
C SER A 108 7.69 9.70 2.68
N ASP A 109 8.87 9.61 2.08
CA ASP A 109 9.16 8.67 0.98
C ASP A 109 9.43 7.24 1.44
N LYS A 110 9.98 7.07 2.65
CA LYS A 110 10.37 5.75 3.20
C LYS A 110 9.34 5.23 4.19
N GLY A 111 8.90 6.08 5.11
CA GLY A 111 7.97 5.72 6.17
C GLY A 111 8.05 6.73 7.30
N LEU A 112 7.13 6.64 8.25
CA LEU A 112 7.26 7.31 9.53
C LEU A 112 7.07 6.28 10.64
N SER A 113 7.99 6.26 11.62
CA SER A 113 7.84 5.39 12.77
C SER A 113 6.61 5.81 13.58
N SER A 114 5.94 4.85 14.22
CA SER A 114 4.77 5.17 15.05
C SER A 114 5.15 6.03 16.26
N VAL A 115 6.39 5.92 16.76
CA VAL A 115 6.92 6.78 17.82
C VAL A 115 6.96 8.24 17.34
N ARG A 116 7.58 8.49 16.17
CA ARG A 116 7.71 9.86 15.68
C ARG A 116 6.37 10.45 15.23
N LEU A 117 5.49 9.63 14.67
CA LEU A 117 4.12 10.03 14.36
C LEU A 117 3.34 10.40 15.62
N ALA A 118 3.50 9.64 16.72
CA ALA A 118 2.86 9.92 18.00
C ALA A 118 3.32 11.26 18.59
N GLU A 119 4.62 11.51 18.63
CA GLU A 119 5.20 12.78 19.07
C GLU A 119 4.70 13.96 18.25
N THR A 120 4.66 13.81 16.92
CA THR A 120 4.22 14.88 16.01
C THR A 120 2.75 15.24 16.20
N LEU A 121 1.90 14.26 16.54
CA LEU A 121 0.45 14.46 16.69
C LEU A 121 0.01 14.72 18.13
N GLY A 122 0.88 14.53 19.12
CA GLY A 122 0.50 14.57 20.54
C GLY A 122 -0.42 13.42 20.96
N VAL A 123 -0.28 12.23 20.35
CA VAL A 123 -1.07 11.03 20.70
C VAL A 123 -0.17 9.92 21.24
N SER A 124 -0.75 8.89 21.85
CA SER A 124 0.03 7.73 22.30
C SER A 124 0.60 6.93 21.12
N GLN A 125 1.78 6.33 21.30
CA GLN A 125 2.42 5.47 20.30
C GLN A 125 1.50 4.36 19.76
N PRO A 126 0.70 3.64 20.58
CA PRO A 126 -0.22 2.63 20.05
C PRO A 126 -1.32 3.23 19.16
N THR A 127 -1.67 4.50 19.37
CA THR A 127 -2.67 5.22 18.56
C THR A 127 -2.07 5.55 17.20
N ALA A 128 -0.88 6.14 17.18
CA ALA A 128 -0.13 6.39 15.95
C ALA A 128 0.15 5.08 15.17
N TRP A 129 0.51 4.00 15.86
CA TRP A 129 0.72 2.69 15.26
C TRP A 129 -0.56 2.14 14.59
N ARG A 130 -1.71 2.25 15.27
CA ARG A 130 -3.02 1.91 14.68
C ARG A 130 -3.33 2.76 13.44
N ILE A 131 -3.04 4.05 13.47
CA ILE A 131 -3.24 4.94 12.31
C ILE A 131 -2.39 4.48 11.13
N GLY A 132 -1.12 4.15 11.36
CA GLY A 132 -0.24 3.59 10.33
C GLY A 132 -0.80 2.30 9.72
N HIS A 133 -1.34 1.40 10.54
CA HIS A 133 -1.98 0.18 10.04
C HIS A 133 -3.29 0.43 9.31
N ALA A 134 -4.06 1.46 9.68
CA ALA A 134 -5.22 1.87 8.91
C ALA A 134 -4.82 2.32 7.50
N LEU A 135 -3.75 3.11 7.35
CA LEU A 135 -3.22 3.47 6.04
C LEU A 135 -2.83 2.23 5.24
N ARG A 136 -2.01 1.35 5.82
CA ARG A 136 -1.54 0.10 5.22
C ARG A 136 -2.68 -0.79 4.71
N LEU A 137 -3.78 -0.82 5.44
CA LEU A 137 -4.98 -1.56 5.05
C LEU A 137 -5.69 -0.89 3.88
N MET A 138 -5.84 0.44 3.90
CA MET A 138 -6.54 1.20 2.84
C MET A 138 -5.77 1.26 1.52
N VAL A 139 -4.44 1.16 1.55
CA VAL A 139 -3.60 1.19 0.35
C VAL A 139 -3.34 -0.20 -0.26
N ALA A 140 -3.94 -1.25 0.30
CA ALA A 140 -3.92 -2.58 -0.30
C ALA A 140 -4.52 -2.52 -1.72
N ARG A 141 -3.83 -3.13 -2.68
CA ARG A 141 -4.22 -3.13 -4.10
C ARG A 141 -4.79 -4.50 -4.47
N GLU A 142 -5.93 -4.49 -5.14
CA GLU A 142 -6.68 -5.70 -5.48
C GLU A 142 -6.68 -6.00 -6.98
N ASN A 143 -6.39 -5.00 -7.83
CA ASN A 143 -6.32 -5.19 -9.28
C ASN A 143 -5.15 -6.11 -9.66
N MET A 144 -5.33 -6.98 -10.64
CA MET A 144 -4.21 -7.77 -11.16
C MET A 144 -3.27 -6.91 -12.01
N LEU A 145 -1.98 -7.22 -11.94
CA LEU A 145 -0.91 -6.60 -12.71
C LEU A 145 -0.91 -7.13 -14.16
N ASP A 146 -0.47 -6.29 -15.10
CA ASP A 146 -0.47 -6.55 -16.54
C ASP A 146 0.73 -5.86 -17.22
N GLY A 147 0.91 -6.05 -18.53
CA GLY A 147 2.02 -5.50 -19.29
C GLY A 147 3.34 -6.18 -18.91
N THR A 148 4.43 -5.43 -18.74
CA THR A 148 5.71 -6.00 -18.29
C THR A 148 5.77 -6.09 -16.77
N VAL A 149 5.93 -7.31 -16.26
CA VAL A 149 5.94 -7.61 -14.83
C VAL A 149 7.24 -8.33 -14.46
N GLU A 150 8.02 -7.73 -13.58
CA GLU A 150 9.24 -8.32 -13.02
C GLU A 150 8.94 -9.03 -11.70
N ILE A 151 9.54 -10.20 -11.49
CA ILE A 151 9.46 -10.95 -10.23
C ILE A 151 10.85 -11.29 -9.69
N ASP A 152 10.99 -11.21 -8.38
CA ASP A 152 12.19 -11.61 -7.66
C ASP A 152 11.81 -12.03 -6.23
N HIS A 153 12.69 -12.76 -5.55
CA HIS A 153 12.50 -13.14 -4.16
C HIS A 153 13.59 -12.52 -3.27
N PHE A 154 13.21 -12.20 -2.04
CA PHE A 154 14.17 -11.83 -1.00
C PHE A 154 13.78 -12.46 0.33
N TYR A 155 14.64 -12.26 1.32
CA TYR A 155 14.43 -12.79 2.67
C TYR A 155 14.23 -11.66 3.68
N LEU A 156 13.18 -11.79 4.46
CA LEU A 156 12.87 -10.95 5.62
C LEU A 156 13.43 -11.60 6.89
N GLY A 157 14.03 -10.78 7.77
CA GLY A 157 14.58 -11.20 9.05
C GLY A 157 16.10 -11.10 9.15
N GLY A 158 16.58 -10.98 10.39
CA GLY A 158 18.01 -10.97 10.71
C GLY A 158 18.69 -12.31 10.40
N GLY A 159 20.01 -12.34 10.42
CA GLY A 159 20.73 -13.62 10.41
C GLY A 159 20.28 -14.48 11.61
N PRO A 160 20.09 -15.81 11.44
CA PRO A 160 19.78 -16.67 12.57
C PRO A 160 20.84 -16.50 13.66
N ARG A 161 20.43 -16.27 14.91
CA ARG A 161 21.33 -16.50 16.04
C ARG A 161 21.50 -18.01 16.11
N LYS A 162 22.69 -18.51 15.83
CA LYS A 162 22.99 -19.94 15.93
C LYS A 162 22.92 -20.32 17.41
N HIS A 163 21.93 -21.11 17.83
CA HIS A 163 22.02 -21.81 19.11
C HIS A 163 22.96 -23.01 18.95
N PRO A 164 23.78 -23.37 19.95
CA PRO A 164 24.63 -24.57 19.90
C PRO A 164 23.84 -25.84 19.59
N ASP A 165 22.57 -25.88 19.99
CA ASP A 165 21.65 -27.01 19.83
C ASP A 165 20.85 -26.96 18.52
N ASP A 166 20.95 -25.87 17.75
CA ASP A 166 20.26 -25.77 16.47
C ASP A 166 20.93 -26.74 15.47
N PRO A 167 20.17 -27.60 14.78
CA PRO A 167 20.73 -28.44 13.75
C PRO A 167 21.42 -27.56 12.71
N SER A 168 22.64 -27.94 12.32
CA SER A 168 23.37 -27.22 11.28
C SER A 168 22.47 -27.10 10.06
N LEU A 169 22.17 -25.87 9.62
CA LEU A 169 21.56 -25.64 8.32
C LEU A 169 22.54 -26.24 7.29
N GLY A 170 22.27 -27.46 6.82
CA GLY A 170 23.15 -28.15 5.88
C GLY A 170 23.28 -27.36 4.56
N ARG A 171 24.02 -27.91 3.58
CA ARG A 171 24.15 -27.30 2.22
C ARG A 171 22.83 -27.19 1.42
N GLY A 172 21.67 -27.44 2.04
CA GLY A 172 20.37 -27.55 1.39
C GLY A 172 20.26 -28.85 0.60
N ARG A 173 19.95 -29.97 1.28
CA ARG A 173 19.45 -31.18 0.59
C ARG A 173 18.16 -30.80 -0.17
N LYS A 174 17.82 -31.53 -1.25
CA LYS A 174 16.61 -31.29 -2.07
C LYS A 174 15.40 -31.06 -1.14
N GLY A 175 14.84 -29.86 -1.18
CA GLY A 175 13.62 -29.49 -0.44
C GLY A 175 13.81 -28.86 0.96
N GLN A 176 15.02 -28.80 1.52
CA GLN A 176 15.26 -28.13 2.82
C GLN A 176 15.67 -26.66 2.65
N ALA A 177 15.10 -25.78 3.50
CA ALA A 177 15.39 -24.36 3.48
C ALA A 177 16.85 -24.09 3.87
N LYS A 178 17.58 -23.36 3.01
CA LYS A 178 18.97 -22.92 3.27
C LYS A 178 19.07 -21.81 4.33
N THR A 179 17.93 -21.32 4.82
CA THR A 179 17.83 -20.23 5.78
C THR A 179 16.55 -20.34 6.58
N LEU A 180 16.57 -19.85 7.82
CA LEU A 180 15.38 -19.69 8.66
C LEU A 180 14.67 -18.34 8.41
N LYS A 181 15.20 -17.52 7.51
CA LYS A 181 14.58 -16.24 7.16
C LYS A 181 13.28 -16.48 6.40
N THR A 182 12.32 -15.60 6.62
CA THR A 182 11.03 -15.64 5.94
C THR A 182 11.21 -15.25 4.47
N PRO A 183 10.91 -16.13 3.50
CA PRO A 183 10.95 -15.76 2.10
C PRO A 183 9.81 -14.82 1.75
N VAL A 184 10.10 -13.86 0.88
CA VAL A 184 9.18 -12.86 0.39
C VAL A 184 9.29 -12.82 -1.11
N LEU A 185 8.14 -12.88 -1.79
CA LEU A 185 8.07 -12.67 -3.22
C LEU A 185 7.77 -11.19 -3.48
N ALA A 186 8.56 -10.56 -4.35
CA ALA A 186 8.32 -9.21 -4.86
C ALA A 186 7.90 -9.26 -6.32
N ILE A 187 6.97 -8.38 -6.67
CA ILE A 187 6.38 -8.27 -8.01
C ILE A 187 6.32 -6.80 -8.37
N VAL A 188 6.88 -6.40 -9.51
CA VAL A 188 6.87 -5.01 -9.99
C VAL A 188 6.33 -4.96 -11.41
N GLN A 189 5.20 -4.28 -11.59
CA GLN A 189 4.72 -3.87 -12.90
C GLN A 189 5.47 -2.60 -13.33
N ARG A 190 6.08 -2.64 -14.50
CA ARG A 190 6.74 -1.47 -15.11
C ARG A 190 5.72 -0.42 -15.55
N PRO A 191 6.15 0.85 -15.69
CA PRO A 191 5.34 1.84 -16.39
C PRO A 191 5.05 1.38 -17.82
N ALA A 192 3.83 1.63 -18.31
CA ALA A 192 3.45 1.27 -19.68
C ALA A 192 4.24 2.05 -20.73
N ASP A 193 4.60 3.30 -20.39
CA ASP A 193 5.46 4.16 -21.20
C ASP A 193 6.22 5.14 -20.28
N VAL A 194 7.15 5.90 -20.87
CA VAL A 194 8.01 6.86 -20.16
C VAL A 194 7.75 8.31 -20.57
N SER A 195 6.54 8.58 -21.08
CA SER A 195 6.08 9.93 -21.43
C SER A 195 5.79 10.74 -20.15
N PRO A 196 6.02 12.07 -20.14
CA PRO A 196 5.63 12.92 -19.02
C PRO A 196 4.16 12.74 -18.63
N GLY A 197 3.89 12.55 -17.34
CA GLY A 197 2.55 12.28 -16.79
C GLY A 197 2.26 10.79 -16.57
N SER A 198 3.02 9.88 -17.19
CA SER A 198 2.79 8.44 -17.07
C SER A 198 3.08 7.92 -15.65
N ALA A 199 2.26 6.99 -15.19
CA ALA A 199 2.38 6.41 -13.86
C ALA A 199 3.58 5.48 -13.76
N ALA A 200 4.23 5.41 -12.59
CA ALA A 200 5.42 4.58 -12.36
C ALA A 200 5.19 3.05 -12.38
N GLY A 201 3.97 2.60 -12.62
CA GLY A 201 3.56 1.20 -12.46
C GLY A 201 3.14 0.87 -11.03
N ASP A 202 3.30 -0.41 -10.66
CA ASP A 202 2.88 -0.95 -9.37
C ASP A 202 3.99 -1.84 -8.78
N ALA A 203 4.11 -1.88 -7.46
CA ALA A 203 5.02 -2.80 -6.78
C ALA A 203 4.33 -3.46 -5.59
N ARG A 204 4.56 -4.75 -5.42
CA ARG A 204 3.95 -5.58 -4.38
C ARG A 204 5.01 -6.50 -3.79
N ALA A 205 4.80 -6.87 -2.54
CA ALA A 205 5.51 -7.96 -1.93
C ALA A 205 4.57 -8.72 -0.99
N ALA A 206 4.80 -10.03 -0.87
CA ALA A 206 4.02 -10.90 0.00
C ALA A 206 4.94 -11.96 0.64
N VAL A 207 4.74 -12.21 1.93
CA VAL A 207 5.36 -13.36 2.59
C VAL A 207 4.87 -14.65 1.93
N VAL A 208 5.80 -15.55 1.62
CA VAL A 208 5.48 -16.87 1.06
C VAL A 208 5.90 -17.97 2.03
N THR A 209 5.23 -19.12 1.97
CA THR A 209 5.52 -20.27 2.85
C THR A 209 6.83 -20.97 2.51
N GLY A 210 7.40 -20.68 1.33
CA GLY A 210 8.66 -21.22 0.84
C GLY A 210 8.93 -20.77 -0.59
N LEU A 211 10.06 -21.22 -1.14
CA LEU A 211 10.44 -20.98 -2.55
C LEU A 211 10.09 -22.17 -3.46
N SER A 212 9.12 -23.00 -3.07
CA SER A 212 8.64 -24.06 -3.93
C SER A 212 7.82 -23.49 -5.09
N LEU A 213 7.76 -24.22 -6.21
CA LEU A 213 6.92 -23.85 -7.35
C LEU A 213 5.47 -23.57 -6.92
N ARG A 214 4.89 -24.48 -6.11
CA ARG A 214 3.52 -24.33 -5.58
C ARG A 214 3.33 -23.05 -4.77
N ALA A 215 4.29 -22.70 -3.91
CA ALA A 215 4.20 -21.49 -3.11
C ALA A 215 4.29 -20.22 -3.98
N ALA A 216 5.20 -20.22 -4.96
CA ALA A 216 5.36 -19.11 -5.90
C ALA A 216 4.13 -18.95 -6.81
N VAL A 217 3.57 -20.03 -7.37
CA VAL A 217 2.32 -20.02 -8.15
C VAL A 217 1.18 -19.45 -7.32
N GLY A 218 1.00 -19.93 -6.08
CA GLY A 218 -0.06 -19.45 -5.19
C GLY A 218 0.05 -17.96 -4.86
N ALA A 219 1.26 -17.40 -4.87
CA ALA A 219 1.49 -15.98 -4.64
C ALA A 219 1.31 -15.13 -5.92
N ILE A 220 1.70 -15.63 -7.10
CA ILE A 220 1.67 -14.88 -8.37
C ILE A 220 0.29 -14.90 -9.02
N ALA A 221 -0.35 -16.06 -9.09
CA ALA A 221 -1.61 -16.27 -9.82
C ALA A 221 -2.73 -15.27 -9.45
N PRO A 222 -2.98 -14.92 -8.17
CA PRO A 222 -4.00 -13.93 -7.83
C PRO A 222 -3.58 -12.48 -8.11
N GLN A 223 -2.31 -12.23 -8.44
CA GLN A 223 -1.75 -10.89 -8.55
C GLN A 223 -1.38 -10.48 -9.97
N VAL A 224 -1.14 -11.42 -10.89
CA VAL A 224 -0.64 -11.13 -12.24
C VAL A 224 -1.49 -11.84 -13.28
N LYS A 225 -1.92 -11.11 -14.30
CA LYS A 225 -2.68 -11.63 -15.43
C LYS A 225 -1.81 -12.51 -16.33
N LEU A 226 -2.36 -13.61 -16.84
CA LEU A 226 -1.62 -14.55 -17.70
C LEU A 226 -1.14 -13.92 -19.01
N GLN A 227 -1.81 -12.88 -19.52
CA GLN A 227 -1.34 -12.16 -20.71
C GLN A 227 -0.12 -11.25 -20.46
N ALA A 228 0.31 -11.08 -19.21
CA ALA A 228 1.46 -10.23 -18.90
C ALA A 228 2.75 -10.84 -19.48
N HIS A 229 3.70 -9.98 -19.81
CA HIS A 229 5.07 -10.36 -20.13
C HIS A 229 5.87 -10.43 -18.83
N LEU A 230 6.18 -11.65 -18.39
CA LEU A 230 6.91 -11.92 -17.17
C LEU A 230 8.42 -11.79 -17.38
N MET A 231 9.12 -11.20 -16.42
CA MET A 231 10.59 -11.12 -16.38
C MET A 231 11.12 -11.58 -15.03
N SER A 232 12.12 -12.47 -15.01
CA SER A 232 12.69 -12.99 -13.77
C SER A 232 14.19 -13.31 -13.88
N ASP A 233 14.79 -13.74 -12.78
CA ASP A 233 16.06 -14.49 -12.82
C ASP A 233 15.82 -15.95 -13.26
N GLU A 234 16.89 -16.76 -13.33
CA GLU A 234 16.84 -18.18 -13.73
C GLU A 234 16.42 -19.14 -12.59
N ALA A 235 15.74 -18.66 -11.55
CA ALA A 235 15.23 -19.57 -10.53
C ALA A 235 14.26 -20.58 -11.15
N LYS A 236 14.49 -21.89 -10.94
CA LYS A 236 13.68 -22.97 -11.53
C LYS A 236 12.17 -22.82 -11.30
N ALA A 237 11.78 -22.28 -10.15
CA ALA A 237 10.39 -22.01 -9.84
C ALA A 237 9.79 -20.94 -10.78
N PHE A 238 10.54 -19.89 -11.12
CA PHE A 238 10.08 -18.85 -12.02
C PHE A 238 10.04 -19.32 -13.47
N MET A 239 11.01 -20.12 -13.92
CA MET A 239 10.98 -20.76 -15.24
C MET A 239 9.69 -21.57 -15.46
N ALA A 240 9.34 -22.43 -14.50
CA ALA A 240 8.13 -23.24 -14.58
C ALA A 240 6.83 -22.40 -14.48
N ILE A 241 6.86 -21.26 -13.78
CA ILE A 241 5.70 -20.34 -13.73
C ILE A 241 5.52 -19.63 -15.07
N GLY A 242 6.63 -19.22 -15.69
CA GLY A 242 6.64 -18.50 -16.95
C GLY A 242 5.97 -19.25 -18.10
N GLU A 243 5.97 -20.59 -18.07
CA GLU A 243 5.27 -21.44 -19.05
C GLU A 243 3.76 -21.15 -19.14
N SER A 244 3.15 -20.57 -18.09
CA SER A 244 1.73 -20.22 -18.08
C SER A 244 1.45 -18.79 -18.58
N PHE A 245 2.47 -17.98 -18.82
CA PHE A 245 2.31 -16.58 -19.24
C PHE A 245 2.47 -16.43 -20.76
N ALA A 246 1.89 -15.37 -21.32
CA ALA A 246 1.98 -15.07 -22.75
C ALA A 246 3.44 -14.92 -23.23
N ALA A 247 4.31 -14.41 -22.37
CA ALA A 247 5.75 -14.38 -22.58
C ALA A 247 6.48 -14.43 -21.25
N HIS A 248 7.64 -15.10 -21.22
CA HIS A 248 8.56 -15.09 -20.09
C HIS A 248 10.00 -15.01 -20.58
N GLU A 249 10.72 -14.00 -20.11
CA GLU A 249 12.14 -13.84 -20.39
C GLU A 249 12.95 -13.77 -19.09
N THR A 250 14.16 -14.32 -19.12
CA THR A 250 15.06 -14.33 -17.97
C THR A 250 16.41 -13.70 -18.25
N VAL A 251 17.04 -13.19 -17.19
CA VAL A 251 18.43 -12.74 -17.21
C VAL A 251 19.32 -13.69 -16.40
N ASN A 252 20.48 -14.01 -16.96
CA ASN A 252 21.43 -14.91 -16.31
C ASN A 252 22.47 -14.15 -15.48
N HIS A 253 22.16 -13.97 -14.19
CA HIS A 253 23.09 -13.34 -13.25
C HIS A 253 24.41 -14.11 -13.06
N THR A 254 24.40 -15.44 -13.23
CA THR A 254 25.61 -16.28 -13.12
C THR A 254 26.61 -15.98 -14.24
N SER A 255 26.08 -15.72 -15.45
CA SER A 255 26.83 -15.31 -16.63
C SER A 255 27.14 -13.80 -16.67
N ARG A 256 26.86 -13.07 -15.58
CA ARG A 256 26.99 -11.60 -15.47
C ARG A 256 26.15 -10.84 -16.49
N GLU A 257 25.06 -11.42 -16.96
CA GLU A 257 24.05 -10.76 -17.79
C GLU A 257 23.05 -10.07 -16.87
N TYR A 258 23.07 -8.73 -16.85
CA TYR A 258 22.17 -7.91 -16.02
C TYR A 258 21.06 -7.22 -16.83
N VAL A 259 21.27 -7.06 -18.14
CA VAL A 259 20.34 -6.45 -19.08
C VAL A 259 20.57 -7.08 -20.45
N ARG A 260 19.50 -7.54 -21.11
CA ARG A 260 19.47 -7.92 -22.52
C ARG A 260 18.36 -7.14 -23.20
N ASP A 261 18.72 -6.11 -23.96
CA ASP A 261 17.78 -5.14 -24.55
C ASP A 261 16.82 -4.54 -23.51
N THR A 262 15.56 -4.95 -23.54
CA THR A 262 14.51 -4.51 -22.59
C THR A 262 14.30 -5.49 -21.43
N VAL A 263 14.95 -6.65 -21.46
CA VAL A 263 14.84 -7.72 -20.47
C VAL A 263 15.77 -7.46 -19.29
N HIS A 264 15.18 -7.28 -18.10
CA HIS A 264 15.91 -7.15 -16.84
C HIS A 264 14.97 -7.25 -15.64
N VAL A 265 15.53 -7.43 -14.44
CA VAL A 265 14.80 -7.40 -13.16
C VAL A 265 15.20 -6.21 -12.25
N ASN A 266 15.80 -5.17 -12.84
CA ASN A 266 16.30 -4.01 -12.10
C ASN A 266 15.22 -3.27 -11.28
N SER A 267 13.97 -3.27 -11.72
CA SER A 267 12.88 -2.55 -11.05
C SER A 267 12.48 -3.27 -9.77
N VAL A 268 12.33 -4.60 -9.83
CA VAL A 268 12.03 -5.44 -8.66
C VAL A 268 13.21 -5.51 -7.69
N GLU A 269 14.46 -5.59 -8.18
CA GLU A 269 15.65 -5.47 -7.34
C GLU A 269 15.72 -4.11 -6.63
N GLY A 270 15.41 -3.03 -7.36
CA GLY A 270 15.31 -1.68 -6.82
C GLY A 270 14.24 -1.56 -5.73
N PHE A 271 13.08 -2.19 -5.93
CA PHE A 271 12.03 -2.28 -4.93
C PHE A 271 12.48 -3.07 -3.70
N ASN A 272 13.12 -4.24 -3.89
CA ASN A 272 13.68 -5.06 -2.80
C ASN A 272 14.68 -4.26 -1.96
N ALA A 273 15.56 -3.50 -2.61
CA ALA A 273 16.50 -2.62 -1.92
C ALA A 273 15.79 -1.49 -1.17
N ARG A 274 14.68 -0.94 -1.69
CA ARG A 274 13.86 0.06 -0.99
C ARG A 274 13.17 -0.52 0.24
N VAL A 275 12.60 -1.73 0.13
CA VAL A 275 11.98 -2.45 1.26
C VAL A 275 12.99 -2.66 2.37
N ARG A 276 14.17 -3.24 2.05
CA ARG A 276 15.24 -3.48 3.04
C ARG A 276 15.71 -2.20 3.74
N ARG A 277 15.91 -1.10 2.99
CA ARG A 277 16.30 0.20 3.57
C ARG A 277 15.20 0.80 4.46
N THR A 278 13.94 0.60 4.11
CA THR A 278 12.81 1.09 4.91
C THR A 278 12.70 0.33 6.21
N ILE A 279 12.86 -1.00 6.17
CA ILE A 279 12.89 -1.82 7.37
C ILE A 279 14.09 -1.41 8.22
N ALA A 280 15.30 -1.36 7.68
CA ALA A 280 16.49 -1.03 8.46
C ALA A 280 16.47 0.39 9.06
N GLY A 281 15.91 1.37 8.34
CA GLY A 281 16.00 2.79 8.69
C GLY A 281 14.77 3.41 9.34
N VAL A 282 13.58 2.80 9.24
CA VAL A 282 12.33 3.38 9.76
C VAL A 282 11.66 2.48 10.79
N PHE A 283 11.47 1.21 10.44
CA PHE A 283 10.70 0.29 11.28
C PHE A 283 11.58 -0.56 12.21
N HIS A 284 12.85 -0.75 11.84
CA HIS A 284 13.88 -1.63 12.41
C HIS A 284 13.51 -3.12 12.45
N HIS A 285 12.25 -3.43 12.73
CA HIS A 285 11.69 -4.77 12.78
C HIS A 285 10.24 -4.75 12.30
N ILE A 286 9.87 -5.72 11.48
CA ILE A 286 8.48 -6.04 11.14
C ILE A 286 8.28 -7.54 11.35
N SER A 287 7.18 -7.92 12.01
CA SER A 287 6.86 -9.33 12.18
C SER A 287 6.35 -9.92 10.86
N PRO A 288 6.64 -11.20 10.55
CA PRO A 288 6.09 -11.86 9.37
C PRO A 288 4.55 -11.79 9.31
N ALA A 289 3.87 -11.91 10.46
CA ALA A 289 2.41 -11.85 10.57
C ALA A 289 1.79 -10.50 10.14
N LEU A 290 2.56 -9.41 10.12
CA LEU A 290 2.10 -8.08 9.69
C LEU A 290 2.84 -7.57 8.46
N ALA A 291 3.81 -8.33 7.94
CA ALA A 291 4.73 -7.86 6.90
C ALA A 291 4.00 -7.42 5.63
N ASP A 292 2.96 -8.15 5.22
CA ASP A 292 2.18 -7.82 4.03
C ASP A 292 1.52 -6.43 4.12
N LEU A 293 1.02 -6.03 5.30
CA LEU A 293 0.50 -4.67 5.51
C LEU A 293 1.58 -3.61 5.29
N TYR A 294 2.80 -3.85 5.76
CA TYR A 294 3.92 -2.94 5.51
C TYR A 294 4.32 -2.93 4.02
N PHE A 295 4.25 -4.08 3.35
CA PHE A 295 4.49 -4.16 1.91
C PHE A 295 3.45 -3.40 1.10
N HIS A 296 2.18 -3.38 1.49
CA HIS A 296 1.16 -2.54 0.86
C HIS A 296 1.54 -1.05 0.91
N GLU A 297 2.00 -0.56 2.06
CA GLU A 297 2.46 0.82 2.19
C GLU A 297 3.70 1.11 1.31
N MET A 298 4.68 0.21 1.30
CA MET A 298 5.90 0.37 0.48
C MET A 298 5.59 0.33 -1.02
N GLY A 299 4.71 -0.57 -1.44
CA GLY A 299 4.22 -0.70 -2.82
C GLY A 299 3.40 0.51 -3.27
N PHE A 300 2.53 1.02 -2.40
CA PHE A 300 1.81 2.26 -2.66
C PHE A 300 2.78 3.42 -2.90
N ARG A 301 3.75 3.63 -2.01
CA ARG A 301 4.78 4.69 -2.15
C ARG A 301 5.64 4.54 -3.41
N TRP A 302 5.90 3.32 -3.85
CA TRP A 302 6.59 3.06 -5.12
C TRP A 302 5.80 3.63 -6.31
N SER A 303 4.49 3.41 -6.27
CA SER A 303 3.55 3.70 -7.34
C SER A 303 3.09 5.16 -7.38
N GLN A 304 3.20 5.92 -6.28
CA GLN A 304 2.82 7.34 -6.20
C GLN A 304 3.87 8.27 -6.81
N ARG A 305 4.32 7.95 -8.03
CA ARG A 305 5.25 8.73 -8.82
C ARG A 305 4.77 8.78 -10.26
N ILE A 306 5.02 9.91 -10.90
CA ILE A 306 4.74 10.16 -12.30
C ILE A 306 6.05 10.52 -13.00
N VAL A 307 6.16 10.16 -14.27
CA VAL A 307 7.29 10.54 -15.11
C VAL A 307 7.21 12.05 -15.38
N THR A 308 8.35 12.73 -15.32
CA THR A 308 8.46 14.14 -15.72
C THR A 308 9.34 14.35 -16.95
N GLY A 309 10.07 13.33 -17.38
CA GLY A 309 10.96 13.37 -18.52
C GLY A 309 12.09 12.36 -18.38
N GLN A 310 13.12 12.51 -19.20
CA GLN A 310 14.30 11.67 -19.20
C GLN A 310 15.55 12.54 -19.22
N ALA A 311 16.62 12.06 -18.57
CA ALA A 311 17.91 12.72 -18.55
C ALA A 311 19.03 11.72 -18.84
N VAL A 312 20.05 12.15 -19.57
CA VAL A 312 21.27 11.36 -19.78
C VAL A 312 22.11 11.43 -18.50
N ARG A 313 22.43 10.27 -17.93
CA ARG A 313 23.34 10.13 -16.80
C ARG A 313 24.66 9.53 -17.28
N LYS A 314 25.74 10.29 -17.10
CA LYS A 314 27.12 9.82 -17.26
C LYS A 314 27.59 9.14 -15.99
N SER A 315 28.08 7.91 -16.11
CA SER A 315 28.79 7.23 -15.03
C SER A 315 30.24 7.71 -14.94
N ARG A 316 30.91 7.36 -13.84
CA ARG A 316 32.33 7.71 -13.60
C ARG A 316 33.28 7.15 -14.69
N ASN A 317 32.89 6.05 -15.35
CA ASN A 317 33.64 5.45 -16.45
C ASN A 317 33.17 5.93 -17.85
N GLY A 318 32.46 7.06 -17.93
CA GLY A 318 32.05 7.68 -19.19
C GLY A 318 30.87 7.04 -19.90
N ARG A 319 30.28 5.96 -19.36
CA ARG A 319 29.07 5.36 -19.95
C ARG A 319 27.87 6.26 -19.76
N GLU A 320 27.19 6.55 -20.86
CA GLU A 320 25.92 7.26 -20.85
C GLU A 320 24.77 6.28 -20.70
N SER A 321 23.78 6.66 -19.89
CA SER A 321 22.53 5.91 -19.76
C SER A 321 21.37 6.87 -19.59
N MET A 322 20.29 6.63 -20.32
CA MET A 322 19.07 7.41 -20.15
C MET A 322 18.38 7.01 -18.84
N LYS A 323 17.97 8.00 -18.04
CA LYS A 323 17.28 7.82 -16.76
C LYS A 323 15.97 8.56 -16.76
N THR A 324 14.90 7.84 -16.44
CA THR A 324 13.58 8.42 -16.20
C THR A 324 13.62 9.29 -14.95
N LEU A 325 13.15 10.53 -15.10
CA LEU A 325 12.95 11.47 -14.01
C LEU A 325 11.56 11.26 -13.42
N TRP A 326 11.51 11.16 -12.10
CA TRP A 326 10.28 10.90 -11.37
C TRP A 326 9.93 12.09 -10.49
N LYS A 327 8.66 12.50 -10.52
CA LYS A 327 8.09 13.39 -9.53
C LYS A 327 7.05 12.65 -8.72
N ARG A 328 7.01 12.94 -7.44
CA ARG A 328 6.03 12.36 -6.54
C ARG A 328 4.66 13.00 -6.74
N VAL A 329 3.60 12.20 -6.62
CA VAL A 329 2.24 12.72 -6.45
C VAL A 329 2.14 13.44 -5.09
N PRO A 330 1.56 14.66 -5.01
CA PRO A 330 1.36 15.35 -3.73
C PRO A 330 0.57 14.50 -2.71
N PRO A 331 0.90 14.50 -1.41
CA PRO A 331 0.27 13.64 -0.40
C PRO A 331 -1.25 13.82 -0.30
N SER A 332 -1.72 15.06 -0.44
CA SER A 332 -3.14 15.40 -0.41
C SER A 332 -3.92 14.78 -1.57
N LEU A 333 -3.33 14.68 -2.76
CA LEU A 333 -3.92 13.98 -3.90
C LEU A 333 -3.87 12.46 -3.72
N GLN A 334 -2.86 11.94 -3.02
CA GLN A 334 -2.81 10.52 -2.65
C GLN A 334 -3.94 10.14 -1.68
N LEU A 335 -4.41 11.05 -0.81
CA LEU A 335 -5.51 10.77 0.13
C LEU A 335 -6.80 10.33 -0.59
N LEU A 336 -7.06 10.85 -1.79
CA LEU A 336 -8.20 10.41 -2.61
C LEU A 336 -8.12 8.92 -2.92
N GLN A 337 -6.95 8.46 -3.36
CA GLN A 337 -6.74 7.04 -3.67
C GLN A 337 -6.83 6.17 -2.42
N VAL A 338 -6.32 6.66 -1.29
CA VAL A 338 -6.40 5.96 0.01
C VAL A 338 -7.85 5.77 0.43
N PHE A 339 -8.64 6.85 0.46
CA PHE A 339 -9.98 6.81 1.04
C PHE A 339 -11.05 6.23 0.10
N ARG A 340 -10.84 6.28 -1.22
CA ARG A 340 -11.73 5.62 -2.18
C ARG A 340 -11.90 4.12 -1.89
N ALA A 341 -10.86 3.47 -1.40
CA ALA A 341 -10.86 2.05 -1.09
C ALA A 341 -10.99 1.75 0.43
N ALA A 342 -11.50 2.72 1.21
CA ALA A 342 -11.64 2.57 2.66
C ALA A 342 -12.88 1.79 3.07
N THR A 343 -14.01 1.98 2.38
CA THR A 343 -15.27 1.27 2.70
C THR A 343 -15.08 -0.23 2.49
N GLY A 344 -15.55 -1.03 3.45
CA GLY A 344 -15.39 -2.48 3.43
C GLY A 344 -14.15 -2.96 4.16
N ARG A 345 -13.11 -2.13 4.28
CA ARG A 345 -11.90 -2.46 5.03
C ARG A 345 -12.06 -2.06 6.47
N GLN A 346 -12.10 -3.03 7.38
CA GLN A 346 -12.35 -2.75 8.79
C GLN A 346 -11.28 -3.37 9.67
N MET A 347 -10.82 -2.59 10.65
CA MET A 347 -9.89 -3.06 11.67
C MET A 347 -10.35 -2.68 13.09
N ARG A 348 -9.89 -3.45 14.07
CA ARG A 348 -10.08 -3.23 15.51
C ARG A 348 -8.77 -3.41 16.24
N ARG A 349 -8.70 -2.91 17.48
CA ARG A 349 -7.61 -3.32 18.39
C ARG A 349 -7.91 -4.72 18.93
N SER A 350 -6.87 -5.52 19.09
CA SER A 350 -6.97 -6.75 19.86
C SER A 350 -6.93 -6.44 21.36
N PRO A 351 -7.42 -7.34 22.23
CA PRO A 351 -7.31 -7.19 23.68
C PRO A 351 -5.86 -7.03 24.17
N HIS A 352 -4.90 -7.62 23.47
CA HIS A 352 -3.46 -7.57 23.81
C HIS A 352 -2.72 -6.40 23.14
N GLY A 353 -3.42 -5.36 22.68
CA GLY A 353 -2.80 -4.16 22.11
C GLY A 353 -2.37 -4.24 20.64
N GLY A 354 -2.63 -5.37 19.97
CA GLY A 354 -2.43 -5.55 18.53
C GLY A 354 -3.59 -5.04 17.68
N ILE A 355 -3.65 -5.50 16.42
CA ILE A 355 -4.76 -5.23 15.49
C ILE A 355 -5.44 -6.52 15.05
N ILE A 356 -6.75 -6.44 14.81
CA ILE A 356 -7.56 -7.48 14.20
C ILE A 356 -8.17 -6.88 12.94
N ILE A 357 -7.85 -7.46 11.78
CA ILE A 357 -8.52 -7.11 10.52
C ILE A 357 -9.84 -7.88 10.49
N LYS A 358 -10.96 -7.16 10.50
CA LYS A 358 -12.31 -7.72 10.39
C LYS A 358 -12.69 -7.96 8.93
N SER A 359 -12.21 -7.10 8.04
CA SER A 359 -12.33 -7.26 6.59
C SER A 359 -11.17 -6.53 5.92
N ALA A 360 -10.53 -7.20 4.96
CA ALA A 360 -9.40 -6.65 4.19
C ALA A 360 -9.81 -6.15 2.80
N VAL A 361 -11.01 -6.52 2.35
CA VAL A 361 -11.49 -6.28 0.99
C VAL A 361 -12.27 -4.97 0.95
N ALA A 362 -11.92 -4.10 0.00
CA ALA A 362 -12.71 -2.91 -0.24
C ALA A 362 -14.08 -3.32 -0.82
N VAL A 363 -15.13 -2.63 -0.39
CA VAL A 363 -16.47 -2.81 -0.95
C VAL A 363 -16.85 -1.50 -1.64
N PHE A 364 -17.22 -1.59 -2.92
CA PHE A 364 -17.65 -0.48 -3.78
C PHE A 364 -16.54 0.48 -4.26
N GLY A 365 -15.28 0.03 -4.38
CA GLY A 365 -14.10 0.83 -4.77
C GLY A 365 -13.76 0.85 -6.25
#